data_AF-A0A7X3CR23-F1
#
_entry.id   AF-A0A7X3CR23-F1
#
_cell.length_a   1.000
_cell.length_b   1.000
_cell.length_c   1.000
_cell.angle_alpha   90.00
_cell.angle_beta   90.00
_cell.angle_gamma   90.00
#
_symmetry.space_group_name_H-M   'P 1'
#
loop_
_entity.id
_entity.type
_entity.pdbx_description
1 polymer ?
#
loop_
_entity_poly.entity_id
_entity_poly.type
_entity_poly.pdbx_seq_one_letter_code
_entity_poly.pdbx_strand_id
1 'polypeptide(L)'
;MSSSKCVSQQIQYLILSSIFDDPDYQSSGIAARNLLVILCENKAKWLQVGVERANKSFEKRIRWALSALVKSHALQCSGNGTYRMGKQFHEVLKELTYDLCEKLEVQLDFCGLGCEEMEQLSTNRERLMKSLENGTVAIRILESERDKQLHLFTAEQVTRLARHSVGLQIYSYA
;
A
#
# COMPACT_ATOMS: atom_id res chain seq x y z
N MET A 1 10.04 7.74 -14.94
CA MET A 1 9.22 6.49 -15.00
C MET A 1 7.82 6.84 -15.46
N SER A 2 7.09 6.01 -16.21
CA SER A 2 5.72 6.39 -16.63
C SER A 2 4.74 6.33 -15.44
N SER A 3 3.85 7.32 -15.34
CA SER A 3 2.80 7.38 -14.30
C SER A 3 1.98 6.08 -14.22
N SER A 4 1.78 5.39 -15.35
CA SER A 4 1.08 4.11 -15.40
C SER A 4 1.76 2.97 -14.62
N LYS A 5 3.09 2.97 -14.49
CA LYS A 5 3.79 1.93 -13.71
C LYS A 5 3.60 2.17 -12.21
N CYS A 6 3.72 3.41 -11.76
CA CYS A 6 3.48 3.79 -10.36
C CYS A 6 2.03 3.47 -9.93
N VAL A 7 1.05 3.84 -10.75
CA VAL A 7 -0.37 3.51 -10.52
C VAL A 7 -0.59 1.99 -10.37
N SER A 8 0.08 1.18 -11.20
CA SER A 8 -0.05 -0.28 -11.12
C SER A 8 0.54 -0.84 -9.82
N GLN A 9 1.67 -0.30 -9.36
CA GLN A 9 2.27 -0.67 -8.08
C GLN A 9 1.37 -0.27 -6.90
N GLN A 10 0.75 0.91 -6.95
CA GLN A 10 -0.20 1.35 -5.93
C GLN A 10 -1.39 0.39 -5.78
N ILE A 11 -1.97 -0.10 -6.89
CA ILE A 11 -3.06 -1.10 -6.82
C ILE A 11 -2.56 -2.41 -6.21
N GLN A 12 -1.39 -2.89 -6.66
CA GLN A 12 -0.83 -4.14 -6.18
C GLN A 12 -0.60 -4.08 -4.67
N TYR A 13 -0.03 -2.97 -4.19
CA TYR A 13 0.11 -2.69 -2.77
C TYR A 13 -1.25 -2.69 -2.03
N LEU A 14 -2.27 -2.00 -2.55
CA LEU A 14 -3.59 -1.98 -1.92
C LEU A 14 -4.23 -3.36 -1.80
N ILE A 15 -4.05 -4.22 -2.81
CA ILE A 15 -4.54 -5.60 -2.78
C ILE A 15 -3.79 -6.40 -1.71
N LEU A 16 -2.46 -6.36 -1.71
CA LEU A 16 -1.65 -7.12 -0.77
C LEU A 16 -1.86 -6.64 0.67
N SER A 17 -1.87 -5.32 0.90
CA SER A 17 -2.16 -4.74 2.22
C SER A 17 -3.54 -5.13 2.74
N SER A 18 -4.58 -5.14 1.89
CA SER A 18 -5.92 -5.59 2.28
C SER A 18 -5.93 -7.03 2.80
N ILE A 19 -5.11 -7.91 2.21
CA ILE A 19 -4.98 -9.31 2.65
C ILE A 19 -4.11 -9.39 3.91
N PHE A 20 -3.04 -8.61 3.99
CA PHE A 20 -2.11 -8.61 5.12
C PHE A 20 -2.73 -8.06 6.40
N ASP A 21 -3.58 -7.04 6.30
CA ASP A 21 -4.15 -6.37 7.48
C ASP A 21 -5.34 -7.13 8.10
N ASP A 22 -5.92 -8.10 7.38
CA ASP A 22 -7.15 -8.79 7.79
C ASP A 22 -6.90 -10.30 8.00
N PRO A 23 -6.92 -10.79 9.27
CA PRO A 23 -6.68 -12.19 9.61
C PRO A 23 -7.61 -13.18 8.88
N ASP A 24 -8.85 -12.79 8.59
CA ASP A 24 -9.80 -13.64 7.87
C ASP A 24 -9.36 -13.79 6.41
N TYR A 25 -8.83 -12.74 5.78
CA TYR A 25 -8.26 -12.83 4.44
C TYR A 25 -6.91 -13.53 4.40
N GLN A 26 -6.10 -13.45 5.45
CA GLN A 26 -4.87 -14.25 5.54
C GLN A 26 -5.19 -15.76 5.51
N SER A 27 -6.23 -16.18 6.22
CA SER A 27 -6.61 -17.60 6.35
C SER A 27 -7.45 -18.12 5.16
N SER A 28 -8.48 -17.37 4.76
CA SER A 28 -9.46 -17.83 3.78
C SER A 28 -9.18 -17.35 2.35
N GLY A 29 -8.39 -16.28 2.21
CA GLY A 29 -8.19 -15.54 0.98
C GLY A 29 -9.33 -14.56 0.68
N ILE A 30 -9.18 -13.79 -0.40
CA ILE A 30 -10.13 -12.76 -0.80
C ILE A 30 -10.62 -12.98 -2.23
N ALA A 31 -11.92 -12.78 -2.47
CA ALA A 31 -12.49 -12.80 -3.81
C ALA A 31 -12.29 -11.44 -4.51
N ALA A 32 -12.14 -11.44 -5.84
CA ALA A 32 -11.97 -10.20 -6.61
C ALA A 32 -13.11 -9.18 -6.37
N ARG A 33 -14.36 -9.65 -6.20
CA ARG A 33 -15.51 -8.78 -5.91
C ARG A 33 -15.37 -8.04 -4.56
N ASN A 34 -14.78 -8.68 -3.56
CA ASN A 34 -14.58 -8.06 -2.25
C ASN A 34 -13.51 -6.96 -2.36
N LEU A 35 -12.44 -7.18 -3.13
CA LEU A 35 -11.45 -6.15 -3.44
C LEU A 35 -12.05 -4.94 -4.15
N LEU A 36 -13.05 -5.12 -5.04
CA LEU A 36 -13.73 -4.00 -5.68
C LEU A 36 -14.50 -3.14 -4.67
N VAL A 37 -15.08 -3.77 -3.65
CA VAL A 37 -15.80 -3.08 -2.58
C VAL A 37 -14.81 -2.34 -1.67
N ILE A 38 -13.76 -3.03 -1.20
CA ILE A 38 -12.73 -2.44 -0.33
C ILE A 38 -12.05 -1.24 -1.01
N LEU A 39 -11.77 -1.35 -2.31
CA LEU A 39 -11.03 -0.32 -3.05
C LEU A 39 -11.96 0.67 -3.79
N CYS A 40 -13.25 0.72 -3.43
CA CYS A 40 -14.22 1.58 -4.12
C CYS A 40 -13.89 3.08 -4.00
N GLU A 41 -13.33 3.52 -2.87
CA GLU A 41 -12.91 4.91 -2.69
C GLU A 41 -11.76 5.30 -3.63
N ASN A 42 -10.86 4.34 -3.92
CA ASN A 42 -9.80 4.55 -4.89
C ASN A 42 -10.38 4.76 -6.29
N LYS A 43 -11.49 4.09 -6.66
CA LYS A 43 -12.16 4.32 -7.96
C LYS A 43 -12.56 5.79 -8.15
N ALA A 44 -13.06 6.46 -7.11
CA ALA A 44 -13.41 7.88 -7.21
C ALA A 44 -12.17 8.75 -7.49
N LYS A 45 -11.07 8.52 -6.77
CA LYS A 45 -9.79 9.22 -7.02
C LYS A 45 -9.24 8.94 -8.42
N TRP A 46 -9.36 7.70 -8.90
CA TRP A 46 -8.93 7.29 -10.24
C TRP A 46 -9.67 8.02 -11.35
N LEU A 47 -10.97 8.24 -11.17
CA LEU A 47 -11.78 9.02 -12.10
C LEU A 47 -11.35 10.49 -12.10
N GLN A 48 -11.15 11.08 -10.91
CA GLN A 48 -10.71 12.47 -10.75
C GLN A 48 -9.39 12.75 -11.46
N VAL A 49 -8.43 11.80 -11.40
CA VAL A 49 -7.13 11.96 -12.05
C VAL A 49 -7.10 11.49 -13.52
N GLY A 50 -8.25 11.18 -14.12
CA GLY A 50 -8.37 10.84 -15.55
C GLY A 50 -7.76 9.49 -15.95
N VAL A 51 -7.53 8.58 -15.00
CA VAL A 51 -6.95 7.25 -15.24
C VAL A 51 -8.01 6.26 -15.72
N GLU A 52 -9.25 6.39 -15.26
CA GLU A 52 -10.39 5.61 -15.73
C GLU A 52 -10.93 6.23 -17.04
N ARG A 53 -10.89 5.47 -18.12
CA ARG A 53 -11.56 5.80 -19.39
C ARG A 53 -12.80 4.94 -19.51
N ALA A 54 -13.84 5.39 -20.22
CA ALA A 54 -15.09 4.65 -20.45
C ALA A 54 -14.88 3.17 -20.89
N ASN A 55 -13.76 2.87 -21.57
CA ASN A 55 -13.43 1.53 -22.09
C ASN A 55 -12.44 0.72 -21.20
N LYS A 56 -12.02 1.24 -20.04
CA LYS A 56 -11.11 0.58 -19.08
C LYS A 56 -11.70 0.68 -17.68
N SER A 57 -12.60 -0.24 -17.34
CA SER A 57 -13.21 -0.30 -16.01
C SER A 57 -12.18 -0.55 -14.91
N PHE A 58 -12.35 0.11 -13.77
CA PHE A 58 -11.62 -0.16 -12.53
C PHE A 58 -11.48 -1.66 -12.23
N GLU A 59 -12.54 -2.42 -12.46
CA GLU A 59 -12.54 -3.88 -12.32
C GLU A 59 -11.50 -4.59 -13.18
N LYS A 60 -11.36 -4.20 -14.46
CA LYS A 60 -10.37 -4.80 -15.36
C LYS A 60 -8.95 -4.56 -14.85
N ARG A 61 -8.70 -3.41 -14.24
CA ARG A 61 -7.40 -3.06 -13.64
C ARG A 61 -7.11 -3.88 -12.39
N ILE A 62 -8.09 -4.07 -11.50
CA ILE A 62 -7.97 -4.98 -10.36
C ILE A 62 -7.65 -6.40 -10.84
N ARG A 63 -8.38 -6.92 -11.83
CA ARG A 63 -8.10 -8.26 -12.41
C ARG A 63 -6.70 -8.37 -13.01
N TRP A 64 -6.21 -7.31 -13.67
CA TRP A 64 -4.83 -7.28 -14.18
C TRP A 64 -3.79 -7.26 -13.07
N ALA A 65 -4.01 -6.49 -12.01
CA ALA A 65 -3.13 -6.48 -10.84
C ALA A 65 -3.10 -7.85 -10.16
N LEU A 66 -4.26 -8.49 -9.97
CA LEU A 66 -4.36 -9.86 -9.46
C LEU A 66 -3.59 -10.86 -10.34
N SER A 67 -3.73 -10.78 -11.67
CA SER A 67 -2.96 -11.64 -12.57
C SER A 67 -1.45 -11.40 -12.46
N ALA A 68 -1.01 -10.15 -12.32
CA ALA A 68 0.40 -9.83 -12.13
C ALA A 68 0.94 -10.39 -10.80
N LEU A 69 0.18 -10.26 -9.72
CA LEU A 69 0.53 -10.79 -8.40
C LEU A 69 0.56 -12.33 -8.36
N VAL A 70 -0.29 -12.99 -9.14
CA VAL A 70 -0.22 -14.45 -9.33
C VAL A 70 1.04 -14.85 -10.10
N LYS A 71 1.39 -14.10 -11.15
CA LYS A 71 2.63 -14.35 -11.93
C LYS A 71 3.90 -14.15 -11.12
N SER A 72 3.93 -13.19 -10.20
CA SER A 72 5.06 -13.00 -9.28
C SER A 72 5.06 -13.97 -8.10
N HIS A 73 4.08 -14.87 -8.01
CA HIS A 73 3.86 -15.76 -6.87
C HIS A 73 3.60 -15.03 -5.53
N ALA A 74 3.27 -13.75 -5.57
CA ALA A 74 2.80 -13.01 -4.40
C ALA A 74 1.42 -13.52 -3.97
N LEU A 75 0.56 -13.86 -4.94
CA LEU A 75 -0.74 -14.47 -4.70
C LEU A 75 -0.84 -15.84 -5.36
N GLN A 76 -1.73 -16.68 -4.82
CA GLN A 76 -2.21 -17.89 -5.47
C GLN A 76 -3.71 -17.76 -5.71
N CYS A 77 -4.16 -18.06 -6.93
CA CYS A 77 -5.58 -18.13 -7.25
C CYS A 77 -6.07 -19.56 -7.07
N SER A 78 -7.07 -19.76 -6.23
CA SER A 78 -7.81 -21.01 -6.13
C SER A 78 -8.82 -21.12 -7.28
N GLY A 79 -9.21 -22.35 -7.66
CA GLY A 79 -10.14 -22.59 -8.77
C GLY A 79 -11.54 -21.99 -8.60
N ASN A 80 -11.88 -21.54 -7.38
CA ASN A 80 -13.12 -20.85 -7.05
C ASN A 80 -13.03 -19.31 -7.20
N GLY A 81 -11.92 -18.77 -7.69
CA GLY A 81 -11.73 -17.32 -7.89
C GLY A 81 -11.34 -16.55 -6.62
N THR A 82 -10.92 -17.25 -5.57
CA THR A 82 -10.34 -16.68 -4.36
C THR A 82 -8.82 -16.56 -4.47
N TYR A 83 -8.25 -15.46 -4.00
CA TYR A 83 -6.82 -15.18 -3.99
C TYR A 83 -6.27 -15.28 -2.57
N ARG A 84 -5.20 -16.05 -2.39
CA ARG A 84 -4.54 -16.29 -1.11
C ARG A 84 -3.08 -15.85 -1.18
N MET A 85 -2.45 -15.72 -0.01
CA MET A 85 -1.01 -15.46 0.08
C MET A 85 -0.24 -16.56 -0.66
N GLY A 86 0.60 -16.15 -1.60
CA GLY A 86 1.54 -17.02 -2.29
C GLY A 86 2.89 -17.07 -1.58
N LYS A 87 3.80 -17.91 -2.09
CA LYS A 87 5.15 -18.11 -1.52
C LYS A 87 6.01 -16.83 -1.48
N GLN A 88 5.75 -15.86 -2.36
CA GLN A 88 6.48 -14.58 -2.42
C GLN A 88 5.67 -13.41 -1.84
N PHE A 89 4.59 -13.67 -1.09
CA PHE A 89 3.67 -12.62 -0.63
C PHE A 89 4.39 -11.53 0.17
N HIS A 90 5.12 -11.92 1.22
CA HIS A 90 5.79 -10.98 2.12
C HIS A 90 6.91 -10.21 1.42
N GLU A 91 7.70 -10.88 0.58
CA GLU A 91 8.80 -10.24 -0.13
C GLU A 91 8.28 -9.21 -1.14
N VAL A 92 7.27 -9.56 -1.93
CA VAL A 92 6.67 -8.63 -2.90
C VAL A 92 5.95 -7.48 -2.20
N LEU A 93 5.27 -7.72 -1.07
CA LEU A 93 4.67 -6.65 -0.28
C LEU A 93 5.73 -5.70 0.28
N LYS A 94 6.84 -6.23 0.78
CA LYS A 94 7.98 -5.47 1.30
C LYS A 94 8.62 -4.61 0.21
N GLU A 95 8.97 -5.21 -0.93
CA GLU A 95 9.52 -4.50 -2.09
C GLU A 95 8.58 -3.39 -2.57
N LEU A 96 7.29 -3.68 -2.74
CA LEU A 96 6.30 -2.68 -3.16
C LEU A 96 6.18 -1.53 -2.16
N THR A 97 6.23 -1.84 -0.86
CA THR A 97 6.15 -0.84 0.21
C THR A 97 7.33 0.13 0.13
N TYR A 98 8.56 -0.38 0.02
CA TYR A 98 9.76 0.47 -0.13
C TYR A 98 9.72 1.30 -1.39
N ASP A 99 9.44 0.65 -2.52
CA ASP A 99 9.34 1.30 -3.83
C ASP A 99 8.35 2.46 -3.80
N LEU A 100 7.20 2.28 -3.14
CA LEU A 100 6.15 3.29 -3.07
C LEU A 100 6.49 4.40 -2.07
N CYS A 101 7.10 4.09 -0.93
CA CYS A 101 7.59 5.10 0.00
C CYS A 101 8.64 6.01 -0.65
N GLU A 102 9.59 5.44 -1.39
CA GLU A 102 10.61 6.20 -2.11
C GLU A 102 9.97 7.04 -3.22
N LYS A 103 9.15 6.43 -4.07
CA LYS A 103 8.54 7.12 -5.22
C LYS A 103 7.62 8.25 -4.78
N LEU A 104 6.73 7.98 -3.84
CA LEU A 104 5.76 8.95 -3.33
C LEU A 104 6.37 9.88 -2.28
N GLU A 105 7.69 9.82 -2.05
CA GLU A 105 8.42 10.67 -1.11
C GLU A 105 7.69 10.76 0.25
N VAL A 106 7.32 9.59 0.79
CA VAL A 106 6.59 9.49 2.06
C VAL A 106 7.53 9.88 3.19
N GLN A 107 7.23 10.99 3.85
CA GLN A 107 8.00 11.51 4.97
C GLN A 107 7.21 11.48 6.26
N LEU A 108 7.92 11.12 7.34
CA LEU A 108 7.43 11.25 8.70
C LEU A 108 7.70 12.67 9.17
N ASP A 109 6.63 13.35 9.54
CA ASP A 109 6.66 14.72 10.03
C ASP A 109 6.64 14.71 11.56
N PHE A 110 7.79 15.03 12.13
CA PHE A 110 8.01 15.16 13.57
C PHE A 110 7.83 16.61 14.05
N CYS A 111 7.34 17.53 13.21
CA CYS A 111 7.11 18.91 13.60
C CYS A 111 6.18 18.98 14.82
N GLY A 112 6.66 19.62 15.89
CA GLY A 112 5.94 19.74 17.16
C GLY A 112 6.42 18.79 18.25
N LEU A 113 7.32 17.86 17.95
CA LEU A 113 7.97 17.00 18.95
C LEU A 113 9.28 17.62 19.44
N GLY A 114 9.60 17.42 20.72
CA GLY A 114 10.89 17.82 21.28
C GLY A 114 12.04 16.96 20.75
N CYS A 115 13.28 17.47 20.77
CA CYS A 115 14.45 16.75 20.28
C CYS A 115 14.65 15.36 20.91
N GLU A 116 14.45 15.24 22.22
CA GLU A 116 14.55 13.96 22.94
C GLU A 116 13.48 12.95 22.49
N GLU A 117 12.26 13.41 22.22
CA GLU A 117 11.17 12.55 21.76
C GLU A 117 11.40 12.09 20.32
N MET A 118 11.91 12.98 19.46
CA MET A 118 12.32 12.64 18.10
C MET A 118 13.45 11.59 18.10
N GLU A 119 14.45 11.72 18.98
CA GLU A 119 15.54 10.76 19.13
C GLU A 119 15.06 9.40 19.66
N GLN A 120 14.09 9.40 20.59
CA GLN A 120 13.48 8.16 21.08
C GLN A 120 12.67 7.46 20.00
N LEU A 121 11.94 8.19 19.15
CA LEU A 121 11.15 7.61 18.06
C LEU A 121 12.02 7.12 16.91
N SER A 122 13.14 7.78 16.62
CA SER A 122 14.08 7.34 15.59
C SER A 122 14.83 6.05 15.97
N THR A 123 15.00 5.82 17.28
CA THR A 123 15.71 4.65 17.81
C THR A 123 14.79 3.51 18.25
N ASN A 124 13.52 3.79 18.56
CA ASN A 124 12.55 2.79 19.01
C ASN A 124 11.38 2.61 18.01
N ARG A 125 11.47 1.56 17.20
CA ARG A 125 10.47 1.23 16.17
C ARG A 125 9.08 0.92 16.72
N GLU A 126 8.98 0.19 17.84
CA GLU A 126 7.67 -0.12 18.43
C GLU A 126 6.96 1.16 18.90
N ARG A 127 7.73 2.09 19.48
CA ARG A 127 7.20 3.39 19.89
C ARG A 127 6.81 4.23 18.68
N LEU A 128 7.62 4.22 17.62
CA LEU A 128 7.28 4.88 16.36
C LEU A 128 5.98 4.34 15.77
N MET A 129 5.80 3.03 15.73
CA MET A 129 4.55 2.41 15.26
C MET A 129 3.33 2.86 16.05
N LYS A 130 3.42 2.90 17.39
CA LYS A 130 2.35 3.42 18.25
C LYS A 130 2.08 4.91 18.01
N SER A 131 3.13 5.70 17.80
CA SER A 131 2.99 7.13 17.49
C SER A 131 2.34 7.38 16.11
N LEU A 132 2.58 6.51 15.13
CA LEU A 132 1.90 6.56 13.83
C LEU A 132 0.42 6.15 13.94
N GLU A 133 0.11 5.15 14.78
CA GLU A 133 -1.27 4.71 15.04
C GLU A 133 -2.11 5.78 15.75
N ASN A 134 -1.49 6.48 16.70
CA ASN A 134 -2.17 7.52 17.48
C ASN A 134 -2.16 8.90 16.79
N GLY A 135 -1.56 9.01 15.59
CA GLY A 135 -1.47 10.27 14.85
C GLY A 135 -0.54 11.32 15.46
N THR A 136 0.32 10.92 16.41
CA THR A 136 1.31 11.81 17.04
C THR A 136 2.40 12.23 16.07
N VAL A 137 2.78 11.33 15.16
CA VAL A 137 3.67 11.63 14.03
C VAL A 137 2.80 11.78 12.79
N ALA A 138 2.79 12.98 12.20
CA ALA A 138 2.07 13.22 10.96
C ALA A 138 2.83 12.58 9.79
N ILE A 139 2.11 12.25 8.72
CA ILE A 139 2.70 11.64 7.53
C ILE A 139 2.34 12.51 6.35
N ARG A 140 3.36 12.88 5.58
CA ARG A 140 3.21 13.72 4.39
C ARG A 140 3.77 12.99 3.19
N ILE A 141 3.04 13.07 2.08
CA ILE A 141 3.60 12.83 0.75
C ILE A 141 4.15 14.17 0.30
N LEU A 142 5.44 14.25 -0.02
CA LEU A 142 5.94 15.43 -0.68
C LEU A 142 5.42 15.42 -2.11
N GLU A 143 4.57 16.40 -2.44
CA GLU A 143 4.23 16.69 -3.82
C GLU A 143 5.48 17.29 -4.47
N SER A 144 6.30 16.47 -5.13
CA SER A 144 7.33 17.00 -6.03
C SER A 144 6.62 17.86 -7.08
N GLU A 145 6.84 19.18 -7.03
CA GLU A 145 6.39 20.15 -8.04
C GLU A 145 6.91 19.82 -9.45
N ARG A 146 7.87 18.89 -9.55
CA ARG A 146 8.38 18.35 -10.82
C ARG A 146 7.70 17.01 -11.08
N ASP A 147 6.80 17.04 -12.06
CA ASP A 147 5.96 15.92 -12.51
C ASP A 147 4.91 15.44 -11.51
N LYS A 148 3.66 15.85 -11.77
CA LYS A 148 2.40 15.35 -11.17
C LYS A 148 2.46 13.86 -10.86
N GLN A 149 2.99 13.48 -9.71
CA GLN A 149 2.98 12.11 -9.27
C GLN A 149 1.54 11.78 -8.89
N LEU A 150 0.87 11.00 -9.74
CA LEU A 150 -0.49 10.56 -9.49
C LEU A 150 -0.50 9.62 -8.27
N HIS A 151 -0.87 10.14 -7.11
CA HIS A 151 -1.13 9.34 -5.92
C HIS A 151 -2.62 9.03 -5.83
N LEU A 152 -2.94 7.76 -5.56
CA LEU A 152 -4.30 7.24 -5.54
C LEU A 152 -4.73 6.83 -4.14
N PHE A 153 -3.86 7.04 -3.15
CA PHE A 153 -4.08 6.68 -1.76
C PHE A 153 -4.95 7.70 -1.04
N THR A 154 -5.87 7.21 -0.20
CA THR A 154 -6.49 8.01 0.87
C THR A 154 -5.47 8.33 1.95
N ALA A 155 -5.74 9.30 2.83
CA ALA A 155 -4.84 9.62 3.94
C ALA A 155 -4.56 8.38 4.81
N GLU A 156 -5.59 7.57 5.08
CA GLU A 156 -5.46 6.32 5.82
C GLU A 156 -4.53 5.32 5.11
N GLN A 157 -4.61 5.21 3.78
CA GLN A 157 -3.76 4.31 2.99
C GLN A 157 -2.30 4.79 2.94
N VAL A 158 -2.06 6.11 3.01
CA VAL A 158 -0.70 6.67 3.16
C VAL A 158 -0.15 6.33 4.56
N THR A 159 -0.97 6.48 5.60
CA THR A 159 -0.59 6.07 6.96
C THR A 159 -0.26 4.59 7.04
N ARG A 160 -1.08 3.76 6.40
CA ARG A 160 -0.88 2.33 6.30
C ARG A 160 0.42 1.98 5.58
N LEU A 161 0.73 2.64 4.47
CA LEU A 161 1.99 2.47 3.74
C LEU A 161 3.21 2.78 4.62
N ALA A 162 3.18 3.90 5.36
CA ALA A 162 4.24 4.26 6.28
C ALA A 162 4.37 3.25 7.44
N ARG A 163 3.26 2.75 7.98
CA ARG A 163 3.27 1.71 9.01
C ARG A 163 3.88 0.42 8.49
N HIS A 164 3.52 0.00 7.27
CA HIS A 164 4.14 -1.16 6.62
C HIS A 164 5.63 -0.95 6.37
N SER A 165 6.08 0.26 5.99
CA SER A 165 7.51 0.50 5.74
C SER A 165 8.36 0.42 7.01
N VAL A 166 7.81 0.86 8.15
CA VAL A 166 8.45 0.72 9.47
C VAL A 166 8.36 -0.73 9.98
N GLY A 167 7.19 -1.38 9.83
CA GLY A 167 6.91 -2.70 10.38
C GLY A 167 7.51 -3.88 9.60
N LEU A 168 7.58 -3.80 8.27
CA LEU A 168 8.10 -4.90 7.42
C LEU A 168 9.64 -5.04 7.48
N GLN A 169 10.33 -4.13 8.18
CA GLN A 169 11.74 -4.33 8.56
C GLN A 169 11.92 -5.38 9.66
N ILE A 170 10.90 -5.62 10.47
CA ILE A 170 10.96 -6.49 11.66
C ILE A 170 10.91 -7.98 11.25
N TYR A 171 10.25 -8.32 10.15
CA TYR A 171 10.17 -9.68 9.62
C TYR A 171 11.40 -10.15 8.81
N SER A 172 12.46 -9.33 8.71
CA SER A 172 13.70 -9.70 8.01
C SER A 172 14.66 -10.56 8.83
N TYR A 173 14.35 -10.84 10.10
CA TYR A 173 15.25 -11.50 11.07
C TYR A 173 14.57 -12.59 11.92
N ALA A 174 13.53 -13.23 11.40
CA ALA A 174 12.94 -14.43 12.00
C ALA A 174 13.27 -15.68 11.17
#